data_AF-A0AAE1MBP6-F1
#
_entry.id   AF-A0AAE1MBP6-F1
#
_cell.length_a   1.000
_cell.length_b   1.000
_cell.length_c   1.000
_cell.angle_alpha   90.00
_cell.angle_beta   90.00
_cell.angle_gamma   90.00
#
_symmetry.space_group_name_H-M   'P 1'
#
loop_
_entity.id
_entity.type
_entity.pdbx_description
1 polymer ?
#
loop_
_entity_poly.entity_id
_entity_poly.type
_entity_poly.pdbx_seq_one_letter_code
_entity_poly.pdbx_strand_id
1 'polypeptide(L)'
;MRHSAACHVIERCFGIIKIRWAILRSASYYPVKIQNRYILTCCLIHNLIHRESVEDPLDEQLESFDEEPPTMDNTPMIPMETSDSWNNSSENLANDLFAAFVTPSDN
;
A
#
# COMPACT_ATOMS: atom_id res chain seq x y z
N MET A 1 21.00 -20.99 -1.31
CA MET A 1 20.60 -20.25 -0.10
C MET A 1 20.59 -18.72 -0.27
N ARG A 2 21.59 -18.07 -0.89
CA ARG A 2 21.60 -16.59 -1.05
C ARG A 2 20.46 -16.01 -1.91
N HIS A 3 20.01 -16.75 -2.93
CA HIS A 3 18.92 -16.31 -3.82
C HIS A 3 17.56 -16.23 -3.10
N SER A 4 17.26 -17.21 -2.22
CA SER A 4 15.99 -17.26 -1.50
C SER A 4 15.87 -16.10 -0.50
N ALA A 5 16.95 -15.79 0.22
CA ALA A 5 16.96 -14.69 1.19
C ALA A 5 16.74 -13.32 0.52
N ALA A 6 17.38 -13.08 -0.64
CA ALA A 6 17.21 -11.84 -1.38
C ALA A 6 15.77 -11.69 -1.92
N CYS A 7 15.18 -12.76 -2.46
CA CYS A 7 13.77 -12.74 -2.89
C CYS A 7 12.83 -12.46 -1.72
N HIS A 8 13.08 -13.09 -0.57
CA HIS A 8 12.25 -12.90 0.62
C HIS A 8 12.27 -11.45 1.13
N VAL A 9 13.46 -10.83 1.16
CA VAL A 9 13.61 -9.42 1.52
C VAL A 9 12.83 -8.53 0.54
N ILE A 10 12.92 -8.80 -0.76
CA ILE A 10 12.20 -8.03 -1.79
C ILE A 10 10.69 -8.16 -1.62
N GLU A 11 10.18 -9.38 -1.45
CA GLU A 11 8.75 -9.65 -1.25
C GLU A 11 8.21 -8.95 0.00
N ARG A 12 8.99 -8.96 1.08
CA ARG A 12 8.66 -8.28 2.32
C ARG A 12 8.63 -6.76 2.17
N CYS A 13 9.62 -6.17 1.50
CA CYS A 13 9.59 -4.75 1.17
C CYS A 13 8.31 -4.38 0.40
N PHE A 14 7.89 -5.20 -0.57
CA PHE A 14 6.63 -4.97 -1.28
C PHE A 14 5.40 -5.11 -0.37
N GLY A 15 5.42 -6.02 0.62
CA GLY A 15 4.37 -6.16 1.63
C GLY A 15 4.18 -4.88 2.45
N ILE A 16 5.25 -4.36 3.05
CA ILE A 16 5.27 -3.11 3.83
C ILE A 16 4.68 -1.94 3.02
N ILE A 17 5.15 -1.78 1.78
CA ILE A 17 4.72 -0.67 0.92
C ILE A 17 3.24 -0.83 0.54
N LYS A 18 2.72 -2.06 0.35
CA LYS A 18 1.30 -2.31 0.05
C LYS A 18 0.35 -2.03 1.22
N ILE A 19 0.80 -2.22 2.46
CA ILE A 19 0.02 -1.89 3.67
C ILE A 19 -0.23 -0.38 3.68
N ARG A 20 0.85 0.39 3.57
CA ARG A 20 0.83 1.85 3.61
C ARG A 20 0.15 2.48 2.40
N TRP A 21 0.38 1.92 1.20
CA TRP A 21 -0.08 2.50 -0.06
C TRP A 21 -1.10 1.60 -0.76
N ALA A 22 -2.39 1.89 -0.56
CA ALA A 22 -3.50 1.14 -1.15
C ALA A 22 -3.44 1.04 -2.68
N ILE A 23 -2.84 2.04 -3.35
CA ILE A 23 -2.65 2.07 -4.81
C ILE A 23 -1.85 0.86 -5.34
N LEU A 24 -1.05 0.21 -4.51
CA LEU A 24 -0.26 -0.97 -4.87
C LEU A 24 -0.97 -2.30 -4.58
N ARG A 25 -2.15 -2.28 -3.94
CA ARG A 25 -2.91 -3.50 -3.60
C ARG A 25 -3.74 -4.01 -4.78
N SER A 26 -4.18 -3.12 -5.67
CA SER A 26 -4.97 -3.45 -6.85
C SER A 26 -4.10 -3.59 -8.11
N ALA A 27 -4.50 -4.47 -9.02
CA ALA A 27 -3.91 -4.53 -10.36
C ALA A 27 -4.14 -3.19 -11.07
N SER A 28 -3.03 -2.55 -11.45
CA SER A 28 -3.06 -1.27 -12.13
C SER A 28 -3.21 -1.47 -13.64
N TYR A 29 -4.13 -0.74 -14.26
CA TYR A 29 -4.27 -0.69 -15.73
C TYR A 29 -3.18 0.14 -16.41
N TYR A 30 -2.27 0.76 -15.64
CA TYR A 30 -1.20 1.58 -16.19
C TYR A 30 -0.10 0.73 -16.85
N PRO A 31 0.54 1.22 -17.93
CA PRO A 31 1.73 0.60 -18.49
C PRO A 31 2.83 0.36 -17.43
N VAL A 32 3.60 -0.72 -17.57
CA VAL A 32 4.67 -1.11 -16.63
C VAL A 32 5.64 0.04 -16.29
N LYS A 33 5.98 0.89 -17.27
CA LYS A 33 6.86 2.05 -17.06
C LYS A 33 6.29 3.05 -16.04
N ILE A 34 4.97 3.18 -15.98
CA ILE A 34 4.28 4.08 -15.06
C ILE A 34 4.14 3.40 -13.69
N GLN A 35 3.82 2.10 -13.65
CA GLN A 35 3.77 1.31 -12.41
C GLN A 35 5.10 1.35 -11.64
N ASN A 36 6.23 1.20 -12.34
CA ASN A 36 7.56 1.27 -11.73
C ASN A 36 7.84 2.65 -11.09
N ARG A 37 7.33 3.73 -11.70
CA ARG A 37 7.48 5.08 -11.12
C ARG A 37 6.65 5.22 -9.86
N TYR A 38 5.43 4.69 -9.83
CA TYR A 38 4.61 4.70 -8.60
C TYR A 38 5.29 3.92 -7.47
N ILE A 39 5.81 2.73 -7.75
CA ILE A 39 6.54 1.92 -6.76
C ILE A 39 7.74 2.72 -6.20
N LEU A 40 8.58 3.29 -7.07
CA LEU A 40 9.73 4.09 -6.65
C LEU A 40 9.32 5.30 -5.80
N THR A 41 8.29 6.02 -6.22
CA THR A 41 7.76 7.16 -5.47
C THR A 41 7.25 6.72 -4.10
N CYS A 42 6.54 5.60 -4.01
CA CYS A 42 6.08 5.04 -2.73
C CYS A 42 7.26 4.67 -1.81
N CYS A 43 8.34 4.07 -2.33
CA CYS A 43 9.56 3.80 -1.55
C CYS A 43 10.20 5.09 -1.04
N LEU A 44 10.34 6.11 -1.90
CA LEU A 44 10.98 7.37 -1.54
C LEU A 44 10.19 8.12 -0.46
N ILE A 45 8.86 8.19 -0.62
CA ILE A 45 7.99 8.84 0.36
C ILE A 45 7.99 8.06 1.67
N HIS A 46 7.94 6.73 1.62
CA HIS A 46 8.03 5.89 2.82
C HIS A 46 9.32 6.16 3.59
N ASN A 47 10.47 6.15 2.90
CA ASN A 47 11.77 6.43 3.53
C ASN A 47 11.86 7.86 4.07
N LEU A 48 11.25 8.83 3.39
CA LEU A 48 11.22 10.22 3.84
C LEU A 48 10.38 10.38 5.11
N ILE A 49 9.20 9.77 5.15
CA ILE A 49 8.34 9.80 6.34
C ILE A 49 9.10 9.17 7.51
N HIS A 50 9.58 7.95 7.37
CA HIS A 50 10.30 7.25 8.44
C HIS A 50 11.54 8.02 8.95
N ARG A 51 12.20 8.79 8.07
CA ARG A 51 13.35 9.61 8.46
C ARG A 51 12.96 10.88 9.25
N GLU A 52 11.85 11.51 8.88
CA GLU A 52 11.48 12.84 9.40
C GLU A 52 10.37 12.78 10.48
N SER A 53 9.62 11.68 10.56
CA SER A 53 8.59 11.48 11.58
C SER A 53 9.20 10.93 12.87
N VAL A 54 8.88 11.55 14.00
CA VAL A 54 9.28 11.08 15.35
C VAL A 54 8.52 9.80 15.74
N GLU A 55 7.29 9.64 15.25
CA GLU A 55 6.45 8.45 15.40
C GLU A 55 5.59 8.31 14.13
N ASP A 56 5.69 7.19 13.43
CA ASP A 56 4.74 6.85 12.38
C ASP A 56 3.57 6.07 12.99
N PRO A 57 2.31 6.51 12.83
CA PRO A 57 1.15 5.75 13.35
C PRO A 57 1.02 4.34 12.77
N LEU A 58 1.76 4.04 11.70
CA LEU A 58 1.80 2.73 11.07
C LEU A 58 3.04 1.92 11.48
N ASP A 59 4.00 2.47 12.24
CA ASP A 59 5.23 1.76 12.62
C ASP A 59 4.90 0.44 13.31
N GLU A 60 3.97 0.38 14.28
CA GLU A 60 3.58 -0.86 14.96
C GLU A 60 3.01 -1.91 13.97
N GLN A 61 2.22 -1.48 12.99
CA GLN A 61 1.66 -2.37 11.98
C GLN A 61 2.73 -2.84 10.98
N LEU A 62 3.73 -2.00 10.69
CA LEU A 62 4.86 -2.33 9.84
C LEU A 62 5.86 -3.24 10.56
N GLU A 63 6.11 -3.01 11.85
CA GLU A 63 6.93 -3.84 12.74
C GLU A 63 6.31 -5.22 12.99
N SER A 64 4.99 -5.36 12.93
CA SER A 64 4.35 -6.69 12.95
C SER A 64 4.63 -7.50 11.67
N PHE A 65 4.86 -6.81 10.54
CA PHE A 65 5.33 -7.42 9.29
C PHE A 65 6.85 -7.62 9.28
N ASP A 66 7.57 -6.74 9.99
CA ASP A 66 8.86 -6.88 10.70
C ASP A 66 9.22 -8.24 11.33
N GLU A 67 8.26 -8.90 11.95
CA GLU A 67 8.53 -10.14 12.67
C GLU A 67 8.74 -11.28 11.66
N GLU A 68 9.90 -11.96 11.73
CA GLU A 68 10.11 -13.18 10.95
C GLU A 68 9.01 -14.18 11.36
N PRO A 69 8.29 -14.79 10.40
CA PRO A 69 7.42 -15.90 10.74
C PRO A 69 8.29 -17.00 11.39
N PRO A 70 7.78 -17.67 12.44
CA PRO A 70 8.48 -18.81 13.03
C PRO A 70 8.82 -19.78 11.90
N THR A 71 10.07 -20.24 11.91
CA THR A 71 10.68 -21.15 10.94
C THR A 71 9.67 -22.16 10.37
N MET A 72 9.39 -22.06 9.07
CA MET A 72 8.74 -23.04 8.18
C MET A 72 7.73 -24.00 8.83
N ASP A 73 6.42 -23.71 8.71
CA ASP A 73 5.43 -24.74 8.37
C ASP A 73 4.15 -24.13 7.75
N ASN A 74 4.00 -24.31 6.43
CA ASN A 74 2.75 -24.54 5.68
C ASN A 74 1.46 -23.75 6.02
N THR A 75 1.51 -22.50 6.45
CA THR A 75 0.27 -21.73 6.67
C THR A 75 -0.21 -21.10 5.36
N PRO A 76 -1.41 -21.45 4.83
CA PRO A 76 -1.94 -20.79 3.64
C PRO A 76 -2.21 -19.32 3.95
N MET A 77 -1.67 -18.41 3.13
CA MET A 77 -1.97 -16.98 3.21
C MET A 77 -3.50 -16.78 3.15
N ILE A 78 -4.08 -16.19 4.19
CA ILE A 78 -5.48 -15.79 4.19
C ILE A 78 -5.60 -14.55 3.29
N PRO A 79 -6.47 -14.54 2.25
CA PRO A 79 -6.77 -13.34 1.49
C PRO A 79 -7.37 -12.28 2.43
N MET A 80 -6.72 -11.12 2.52
CA MET A 80 -7.22 -9.98 3.28
C MET A 80 -8.43 -9.41 2.53
N GLU A 81 -9.64 -9.76 2.96
CA GLU A 81 -10.87 -9.29 2.33
C GLU A 81 -11.04 -7.78 2.56
N THR A 82 -11.34 -7.06 1.47
CA THR A 82 -11.62 -5.62 1.51
C THR A 82 -13.01 -5.39 2.07
N SER A 83 -13.14 -4.66 3.17
CA SER A 83 -14.44 -4.33 3.78
C SER A 83 -15.31 -3.52 2.81
N ASP A 84 -16.47 -4.06 2.45
CA ASP A 84 -17.47 -3.40 1.60
C ASP A 84 -17.88 -2.01 2.12
N SER A 85 -17.79 -1.79 3.44
CA SER A 85 -18.10 -0.49 4.05
C SER A 85 -17.12 0.60 3.62
N TRP A 86 -15.85 0.24 3.39
CA TRP A 86 -14.79 1.18 3.00
C TRP A 86 -14.91 1.56 1.52
N ASN A 87 -15.31 0.60 0.67
CA ASN A 87 -15.57 0.85 -0.74
C ASN A 87 -16.74 1.82 -0.90
N ASN A 88 -17.86 1.62 -0.20
CA ASN A 88 -19.00 2.53 -0.24
C ASN A 88 -18.65 3.96 0.24
N SER A 89 -17.83 4.09 1.29
CA SER A 89 -17.38 5.41 1.75
C SER A 89 -16.47 6.10 0.73
N SER A 90 -15.60 5.33 0.05
CA SER A 90 -14.73 5.87 -0.99
C SER A 90 -15.50 6.28 -2.24
N GLU A 91 -16.51 5.52 -2.64
CA GLU A 91 -17.38 5.83 -3.78
C GLU A 91 -18.23 7.08 -3.53
N ASN A 92 -18.80 7.21 -2.32
CA ASN A 92 -19.57 8.40 -1.96
C ASN A 92 -18.71 9.67 -1.98
N LEU A 93 -17.49 9.60 -1.44
CA LEU A 93 -16.56 10.73 -1.46
C LEU A 93 -16.12 11.10 -2.89
N ALA A 94 -15.91 10.10 -3.76
CA ALA A 94 -15.57 10.34 -5.16
C ALA A 94 -16.72 11.04 -5.92
N ASN A 95 -17.96 10.64 -5.65
CA ASN A 95 -19.14 11.26 -6.23
C ASN A 95 -19.34 12.70 -5.72
N ASP A 96 -19.08 12.97 -4.43
CA ASP A 96 -19.17 14.33 -3.87
C ASP A 96 -18.12 15.28 -4.47
N LEU A 97 -16.88 14.82 -4.62
CA LEU A 97 -15.81 15.59 -5.24
C LEU A 97 -16.07 15.84 -6.74
N PHE A 98 -16.61 14.86 -7.44
CA PHE A 98 -16.99 15.01 -8.85
C PHE A 98 -18.17 15.97 -9.01
N ALA A 99 -19.18 15.89 -8.13
CA ALA A 99 -20.30 16.83 -8.14
C ALA A 99 -19.83 18.27 -7.92
N ALA A 100 -18.92 18.51 -6.96
CA ALA A 100 -18.34 19.82 -6.70
C ALA A 100 -17.50 20.37 -7.87
N PHE A 101 -16.92 19.49 -8.69
CA PHE A 101 -16.17 19.86 -9.89
C PHE A 101 -17.08 20.19 -11.09
N VAL A 102 -18.22 19.51 -11.20
CA VAL A 102 -19.16 19.65 -12.32
C VAL A 102 -20.18 20.77 -12.08
N THR A 103 -20.40 21.20 -10.83
CA THR A 103 -21.19 22.42 -10.58
C THR A 103 -20.51 23.61 -11.25
N PRO A 104 -21.15 24.25 -12.26
CA PRO A 104 -20.59 25.43 -12.89
C PRO A 104 -20.42 26.51 -11.82
N SER A 105 -19.29 27.22 -11.86
CA SER A 105 -19.13 28.46 -11.12
C SER A 105 -20.17 29.47 -11.62
N ASP A 106 -21.37 29.45 -11.05
CA ASP A 106 -22.33 30.53 -11.18
C ASP A 106 -21.81 31.71 -10.36
N ASN A 107 -21.02 32.56 -11.05
CA ASN A 107 -20.97 34.03 -11.03
C ASN A 107 -19.54 34.57 -11.20
#